data_AF-A0A7S4R7X7-F1
#
_entry.id   AF-A0A7S4R7X7-F1
#
_cell.length_a   1.000
_cell.length_b   1.000
_cell.length_c   1.000
_cell.angle_alpha   90.00
_cell.angle_beta   90.00
_cell.angle_gamma   90.00
#
_symmetry.space_group_name_H-M   'P 1'
#
loop_
_entity.id
_entity.type
_entity.pdbx_description
1 polymer ?
#
loop_
_entity_poly.entity_id
_entity_poly.type
_entity_poly.pdbx_seq_one_letter_code
_entity_poly.pdbx_strand_id
1 'polypeptide(L)'
;MVNGGCGEMDLLRTYRAIVRASGGARLVMGAEMGAYPVQVRSLEEGPSSLDRMVRVLAAFGLKRDWAAPYVDCRDARAGPCSHPPEYRYLNWGFVIGPVDELRKLLSFVVAQGGNDQGQAARYCFSHADACTLDYGGLLSLSLHNFKPAMGDSPLEVRRTQGRSVVYNRATQRTQCFVHGNGNGKA
;
A
#
# COMPACT_ATOMS: atom_id res chain seq x y z
N MET A 1 -1.60 -9.03 9.87
CA MET A 1 -1.85 -9.28 8.44
C MET A 1 -2.80 -10.47 8.32
N VAL A 2 -3.83 -10.39 7.48
CA VAL A 2 -4.75 -11.49 7.18
C VAL A 2 -4.72 -11.77 5.69
N ASN A 3 -4.75 -13.05 5.29
CA ASN A 3 -4.90 -13.46 3.89
C ASN A 3 -6.38 -13.38 3.49
N GLY A 4 -6.69 -12.59 2.46
CA GLY A 4 -8.04 -12.38 1.94
C GLY A 4 -8.51 -13.42 0.93
N GLY A 5 -7.68 -14.39 0.57
CA GLY A 5 -8.04 -15.54 -0.25
C GLY A 5 -7.80 -15.37 -1.75
N CYS A 6 -6.95 -14.43 -2.17
CA CYS A 6 -6.56 -14.32 -3.57
C CYS A 6 -5.73 -15.53 -4.02
N GLY A 7 -5.83 -15.89 -5.30
CA GLY A 7 -5.01 -16.94 -5.89
C GLY A 7 -3.57 -16.47 -6.13
N GLU A 8 -2.62 -17.41 -6.12
CA GLU A 8 -1.20 -17.13 -6.41
C GLU A 8 -1.01 -16.46 -7.78
N MET A 9 -1.75 -16.91 -8.79
CA MET A 9 -1.72 -16.32 -10.13
C MET A 9 -2.21 -14.88 -10.15
N ASP A 10 -3.20 -14.53 -9.31
CA ASP A 10 -3.72 -13.16 -9.22
C ASP A 10 -2.75 -12.25 -8.48
N LEU A 11 -2.12 -12.75 -7.41
CA LEU A 11 -1.03 -12.08 -6.70
C LEU A 11 0.12 -11.76 -7.65
N LEU A 12 0.62 -12.76 -8.39
CA LEU A 12 1.75 -12.61 -9.30
C LEU A 12 1.41 -11.70 -10.50
N ARG A 13 0.19 -11.81 -11.06
CA ARG A 13 -0.27 -10.95 -12.15
C ARG A 13 -0.34 -9.49 -11.69
N THR A 14 -0.89 -9.25 -10.50
CA THR A 14 -1.02 -7.90 -9.92
C THR A 14 0.34 -7.31 -9.62
N TYR A 15 1.24 -8.06 -8.98
CA TYR A 15 2.63 -7.65 -8.75
C TYR A 15 3.32 -7.22 -10.06
N ARG A 16 3.28 -8.08 -11.09
CA ARG A 16 3.92 -7.78 -12.39
C ARG A 16 3.29 -6.56 -13.08
N ALA A 17 1.99 -6.35 -12.93
CA ALA A 17 1.33 -5.17 -13.47
C ALA A 17 1.76 -3.87 -12.77
N ILE A 18 1.90 -3.90 -11.44
CA ILE A 18 2.45 -2.77 -10.66
C ILE A 18 3.89 -2.47 -11.11
N VAL A 19 4.75 -3.49 -11.20
CA VAL A 19 6.15 -3.33 -11.64
C VAL A 19 6.24 -2.72 -13.04
N ARG A 20 5.40 -3.16 -13.99
CA ARG A 20 5.38 -2.55 -15.34
C ARG A 20 4.93 -1.10 -15.30
N ALA A 21 3.83 -0.81 -14.58
CA ALA A 21 3.26 0.54 -14.51
C ALA A 21 4.16 1.53 -13.74
N SER A 22 4.98 1.04 -12.81
CA SER A 22 5.92 1.86 -12.04
C SER A 22 7.14 2.31 -12.84
N GLY A 23 7.36 1.75 -14.05
CA GLY A 23 8.56 1.95 -14.85
C GLY A 23 9.64 0.89 -14.63
N GLY A 24 9.29 -0.27 -14.04
CA GLY A 24 10.20 -1.39 -13.81
C GLY A 24 10.65 -1.57 -12.37
N ALA A 25 10.13 -0.78 -11.42
CA ALA A 25 10.52 -0.87 -10.02
C ALA A 25 10.08 -2.21 -9.40
N ARG A 26 11.05 -3.05 -9.04
CA ARG A 26 10.84 -4.47 -8.72
C ARG A 26 10.47 -4.73 -7.26
N LEU A 27 10.75 -3.80 -6.37
CA LEU A 27 10.28 -3.83 -4.98
C LEU A 27 8.93 -3.12 -4.90
N VAL A 28 7.90 -3.86 -4.50
CA VAL A 28 6.56 -3.32 -4.25
C VAL A 28 6.29 -3.40 -2.76
N MET A 29 6.04 -2.27 -2.11
CA MET A 29 5.64 -2.22 -0.70
C MET A 29 4.18 -1.82 -0.56
N GLY A 30 3.62 -2.04 0.63
CA GLY A 30 2.29 -1.53 0.95
C GLY A 30 2.26 0.00 0.86
N ALA A 31 1.10 0.54 0.51
CA ALA A 31 0.81 1.94 0.74
C ALA A 31 -0.11 2.09 1.98
N GLU A 32 -0.26 3.32 2.47
CA GLU A 32 -1.22 3.70 3.50
C GLU A 32 -1.63 5.18 3.40
N MET A 33 -2.60 5.59 4.20
CA MET A 33 -3.18 6.94 4.20
C MET A 33 -2.35 7.99 4.93
N GLY A 34 -1.54 7.59 5.90
CA GLY A 34 -0.78 8.49 6.78
C GLY A 34 0.72 8.24 6.68
N ALA A 35 1.49 9.31 6.53
CA ALA A 35 2.95 9.21 6.55
C ALA A 35 3.42 8.88 7.97
N TYR A 36 4.13 7.77 8.12
CA TYR A 36 4.78 7.40 9.36
C TYR A 36 6.19 6.86 9.09
N PRO A 37 7.23 7.32 9.81
CA PRO A 37 7.20 8.46 10.71
C PRO A 37 7.05 9.77 9.88
N VAL A 38 6.46 10.81 10.46
CA VAL A 38 6.07 12.05 9.73
C VAL A 38 7.23 12.71 8.97
N GLN A 39 8.47 12.51 9.43
CA GLN A 39 9.68 13.05 8.81
C GLN A 39 9.93 12.54 7.39
N VAL A 40 9.38 11.38 7.00
CA VAL A 40 9.56 10.84 5.64
C VAL A 40 8.56 11.42 4.63
N ARG A 41 7.55 12.17 5.11
CA ARG A 41 6.49 12.72 4.28
C ARG A 41 7.02 13.52 3.09
N SER A 42 8.02 14.38 3.29
CA SER A 42 8.60 15.20 2.21
C SER A 42 9.29 14.37 1.12
N LEU A 43 9.80 13.18 1.46
CA LEU A 43 10.39 12.25 0.50
C LEU A 43 9.32 11.62 -0.40
N GLU A 44 8.15 11.36 0.17
CA GLU A 44 7.05 10.65 -0.48
C GLU A 44 6.12 11.60 -1.26
N GLU A 45 6.13 12.89 -0.94
CA GLU A 45 5.36 13.94 -1.63
C GLU A 45 6.09 14.52 -2.86
N GLY A 46 7.27 14.02 -3.20
CA GLY A 46 8.03 14.46 -4.38
C GLY A 46 7.31 14.19 -5.72
N PRO A 47 7.56 15.00 -6.77
CA PRO A 47 6.91 14.84 -8.08
C PRO A 47 7.06 13.45 -8.69
N SER A 48 8.24 12.82 -8.56
CA SER A 48 8.52 11.49 -9.08
C SER A 48 7.63 10.41 -8.45
N SER A 49 7.38 10.50 -7.14
CA SER A 49 6.50 9.60 -6.40
C SER A 49 5.04 9.77 -6.83
N LEU A 50 4.60 11.02 -7.04
CA LEU A 50 3.23 11.32 -7.50
C LEU A 50 2.99 10.84 -8.93
N ASP A 51 3.93 11.08 -9.85
CA ASP A 51 3.81 10.61 -11.23
C ASP A 51 3.77 9.09 -11.31
N ARG A 52 4.57 8.41 -10.49
CA ARG A 52 4.53 6.94 -10.37
C ARG A 52 3.20 6.45 -9.84
N MET A 53 2.69 7.07 -8.78
CA MET A 53 1.37 6.75 -8.24
C MET A 53 0.29 6.86 -9.31
N VAL A 54 0.26 7.96 -10.07
CA VAL A 54 -0.72 8.17 -11.15
C VAL A 54 -0.63 7.07 -12.20
N ARG A 55 0.57 6.71 -12.66
CA ARG A 55 0.75 5.64 -13.65
C ARG A 55 0.29 4.28 -13.13
N VAL A 56 0.66 3.93 -11.89
CA VAL A 56 0.26 2.66 -11.28
C VAL A 56 -1.26 2.60 -11.12
N LEU A 57 -1.90 3.63 -10.58
CA LEU A 57 -3.36 3.68 -10.43
C LEU A 57 -4.08 3.61 -11.78
N ALA A 58 -3.60 4.33 -12.80
CA ALA A 58 -4.17 4.31 -14.14
C ALA A 58 -4.15 2.92 -14.78
N ALA A 59 -3.10 2.11 -14.54
CA ALA A 59 -3.01 0.74 -15.02
C ALA A 59 -4.11 -0.20 -14.46
N PHE A 60 -4.79 0.21 -13.39
CA PHE A 60 -5.91 -0.50 -12.79
C PHE A 60 -7.24 0.27 -12.88
N GLY A 61 -7.28 1.38 -13.62
CA GLY A 61 -8.48 2.21 -13.75
C GLY A 61 -8.90 2.91 -12.46
N LEU A 62 -7.98 3.13 -11.53
CA LEU A 62 -8.22 3.80 -10.25
C LEU A 62 -7.92 5.29 -10.33
N LYS A 63 -8.68 6.09 -9.58
CA LYS A 63 -8.40 7.52 -9.36
C LYS A 63 -7.44 7.70 -8.18
N ARG A 64 -6.77 8.85 -8.11
CA ARG A 64 -5.84 9.21 -7.00
C ARG A 64 -6.51 9.18 -5.64
N ASP A 65 -7.78 9.58 -5.60
CA ASP A 65 -8.61 9.71 -4.41
C ASP A 65 -9.53 8.49 -4.18
N TRP A 66 -9.22 7.32 -4.77
CA TRP A 66 -10.08 6.14 -4.67
C TRP A 66 -10.43 5.77 -3.21
N ALA A 67 -9.52 6.03 -2.28
CA ALA A 67 -9.69 5.72 -0.85
C ALA A 67 -10.52 6.77 -0.10
N ALA A 68 -10.67 7.99 -0.63
CA ALA A 68 -11.30 9.12 0.04
C ALA A 68 -12.71 8.82 0.61
N PRO A 69 -13.60 8.04 -0.06
CA PRO A 69 -14.91 7.70 0.50
C PRO A 69 -14.84 6.83 1.77
N TYR A 70 -13.74 6.09 1.95
CA TYR A 70 -13.61 5.03 2.95
C TYR A 70 -12.76 5.41 4.16
N VAL A 71 -12.24 6.63 4.21
CA VAL A 71 -11.27 7.06 5.23
C VAL A 71 -11.82 8.15 6.13
N ASP A 72 -11.34 8.18 7.37
CA ASP A 72 -11.56 9.27 8.31
C ASP A 72 -10.22 9.88 8.74
N CYS A 73 -9.86 10.96 8.06
CA CYS A 73 -8.61 11.69 8.28
C CYS A 73 -8.71 12.77 9.36
N ARG A 74 -9.80 12.83 10.13
CA ARG A 74 -10.02 13.83 11.18
C ARG A 74 -9.30 13.51 12.48
N ASP A 75 -8.89 12.25 12.67
CA ASP A 75 -8.16 11.83 13.87
C ASP A 75 -6.70 12.25 13.81
N ALA A 76 -6.40 13.42 14.38
CA ALA A 76 -5.03 13.93 14.47
C ALA A 76 -4.08 13.02 15.26
N ARG A 77 -4.58 12.10 16.10
CA ARG A 77 -3.75 11.15 16.86
C ARG A 77 -3.32 9.95 16.02
N ALA A 78 -4.08 9.61 14.99
CA ALA A 78 -3.76 8.54 14.08
C ALA A 78 -2.61 8.93 13.14
N GLY A 79 -2.50 10.22 12.78
CA GLY A 79 -1.44 10.75 11.93
C GLY A 79 -2.00 11.43 10.69
N PRO A 80 -1.33 12.46 10.15
CA PRO A 80 -1.92 13.32 9.13
C PRO A 80 -2.05 12.58 7.79
N CYS A 81 -3.27 12.56 7.25
CA CYS A 81 -3.48 12.29 5.83
C CYS A 81 -2.95 13.43 4.94
N SER A 82 -2.76 13.16 3.66
CA SER A 82 -2.69 14.20 2.65
C SER A 82 -4.02 14.97 2.53
N HIS A 83 -3.97 16.15 1.93
CA HIS A 83 -5.15 16.95 1.59
C HIS A 83 -5.08 17.32 0.10
N PRO A 84 -5.93 16.74 -0.78
CA PRO A 84 -6.96 15.74 -0.48
C PRO A 84 -6.41 14.37 0.00
N PRO A 85 -7.21 13.50 0.63
CA PRO A 85 -6.77 12.17 1.09
C PRO A 85 -6.36 11.25 -0.06
N GLU A 86 -5.13 10.73 0.00
CA GLU A 86 -4.54 9.84 -1.01
C GLU A 86 -3.82 8.67 -0.33
N TYR A 87 -3.98 7.47 -0.90
CA TYR A 87 -3.37 6.23 -0.41
C TYR A 87 -1.94 6.09 -0.96
N ARG A 88 -1.00 6.85 -0.42
CA ARG A 88 0.28 7.13 -1.09
C ARG A 88 1.56 6.98 -0.27
N TYR A 89 1.45 6.83 1.04
CA TYR A 89 2.63 6.75 1.90
C TYR A 89 3.06 5.30 2.07
N LEU A 90 4.35 5.03 2.22
CA LEU A 90 4.89 3.69 2.34
C LEU A 90 4.44 3.06 3.66
N ASN A 91 3.97 1.81 3.58
CA ASN A 91 3.75 0.96 4.72
C ASN A 91 4.71 -0.24 4.70
N TRP A 92 5.50 -0.41 5.77
CA TRP A 92 6.48 -1.49 5.86
C TRP A 92 5.88 -2.87 6.18
N GLY A 93 4.61 -2.92 6.57
CA GLY A 93 3.93 -4.18 6.88
C GLY A 93 3.77 -5.12 5.70
N PHE A 94 4.05 -4.67 4.48
CA PHE A 94 4.07 -5.49 3.28
C PHE A 94 5.22 -5.10 2.36
N VAL A 95 5.95 -6.11 1.89
CA VAL A 95 6.97 -5.97 0.84
C VAL A 95 7.01 -7.24 0.00
N ILE A 96 7.13 -7.10 -1.31
CA ILE A 96 7.31 -8.20 -2.26
C ILE A 96 8.28 -7.78 -3.37
N GLY A 97 9.11 -8.72 -3.80
CA GLY A 97 10.04 -8.51 -4.90
C GLY A 97 10.99 -9.69 -5.08
N PRO A 98 11.93 -9.60 -6.03
CA PRO A 98 13.00 -10.58 -6.19
C PRO A 98 13.85 -10.67 -4.93
N VAL A 99 14.33 -11.87 -4.61
CA VAL A 99 15.10 -12.14 -3.38
C VAL A 99 16.38 -11.28 -3.30
N ASP A 100 17.05 -11.03 -4.42
CA ASP A 100 18.24 -10.20 -4.48
C ASP A 100 17.96 -8.73 -4.12
N GLU A 101 16.84 -8.18 -4.59
CA GLU A 101 16.41 -6.83 -4.25
C GLU A 101 15.91 -6.72 -2.79
N LEU A 102 15.14 -7.72 -2.33
CA LEU A 102 14.70 -7.79 -0.93
C LEU A 102 15.89 -7.82 0.01
N ARG A 103 16.95 -8.57 -0.32
CA ARG A 103 18.17 -8.63 0.47
C ARG A 103 18.84 -7.25 0.59
N LYS A 104 18.97 -6.50 -0.52
CA LYS A 104 19.57 -5.14 -0.49
C LYS A 104 18.80 -4.21 0.43
N LEU A 105 17.47 -4.18 0.27
CA LEU A 105 16.56 -3.36 1.09
C LEU A 105 16.66 -3.75 2.57
N LEU A 106 16.54 -5.03 2.90
CA LEU A 106 16.59 -5.51 4.28
C LEU A 106 17.96 -5.26 4.91
N SER A 107 19.06 -5.49 4.19
CA SER A 107 20.41 -5.18 4.67
C SER A 107 20.56 -3.69 4.99
N PHE A 108 20.02 -2.80 4.15
CA PHE A 108 20.01 -1.37 4.43
C PHE A 108 19.20 -1.04 5.70
N VAL A 109 17.96 -1.52 5.80
CA VAL A 109 17.07 -1.23 6.94
C VAL A 109 17.70 -1.72 8.26
N VAL A 110 18.25 -2.94 8.27
CA VAL A 110 18.92 -3.52 9.44
C VAL A 110 20.17 -2.73 9.82
N ALA A 111 21.01 -2.36 8.84
CA ALA A 111 22.25 -1.63 9.09
C ALA A 111 22.00 -0.21 9.61
N GLN A 112 20.95 0.46 9.14
CA GLN A 112 20.58 1.80 9.61
C GLN A 112 19.88 1.78 10.98
N GLY A 113 19.17 0.68 11.30
CA GLY A 113 18.41 0.55 12.55
C GLY A 113 17.29 1.58 12.71
N GLY A 114 16.71 1.64 13.91
CA GLY A 114 15.62 2.55 14.22
C GLY A 114 14.28 2.11 13.63
N ASN A 115 13.47 3.08 13.16
CA ASN A 115 12.16 2.78 12.59
C ASN A 115 12.27 2.21 11.17
N ASP A 116 11.85 0.97 11.01
CA ASP A 116 11.89 0.19 9.78
C ASP A 116 11.21 0.89 8.59
N GLN A 117 10.00 1.41 8.78
CA GLN A 117 9.25 2.13 7.75
C GLN A 117 9.97 3.40 7.30
N GLY A 118 10.54 4.15 8.24
CA GLY A 118 11.32 5.34 7.97
C GLY A 118 12.58 5.02 7.16
N GLN A 119 13.28 3.93 7.48
CA GLN A 119 14.47 3.52 6.72
C GLN A 119 14.10 2.98 5.35
N ALA A 120 12.99 2.26 5.21
CA ALA A 120 12.49 1.79 3.93
C ALA A 120 12.13 2.95 2.99
N ALA A 121 11.44 3.97 3.51
CA ALA A 121 11.13 5.19 2.74
C ALA A 121 12.40 5.90 2.29
N ARG A 122 13.44 5.99 3.15
CA ARG A 122 14.74 6.56 2.76
C ARG A 122 15.47 5.73 1.71
N TYR A 123 15.45 4.40 1.83
CA TYR A 123 16.01 3.51 0.81
C TYR A 123 15.34 3.76 -0.54
N CYS A 124 14.01 3.80 -0.56
CA CYS A 124 13.24 3.98 -1.78
C CYS A 124 13.32 5.39 -2.36
N PHE A 125 13.55 6.40 -1.54
CA PHE A 125 13.86 7.75 -2.02
C PHE A 125 15.24 7.80 -2.71
N SER A 126 16.25 7.17 -2.11
CA SER A 126 17.61 7.11 -2.67
C SER A 126 17.75 6.12 -3.85
N HIS A 127 16.83 5.16 -3.97
CA HIS A 127 16.78 4.14 -5.02
C HIS A 127 15.41 4.16 -5.68
N ALA A 128 15.03 5.33 -6.21
CA ALA A 128 13.69 5.56 -6.72
C ALA A 128 13.31 4.60 -7.86
N ASP A 129 14.26 4.09 -8.62
CA ASP A 129 14.08 3.09 -9.68
C ASP A 129 13.84 1.67 -9.14
N ALA A 130 14.28 1.37 -7.92
CA ALA A 130 14.11 0.05 -7.30
C ALA A 130 12.72 -0.14 -6.69
N CYS A 131 12.12 0.92 -6.16
CA CYS A 131 10.90 0.86 -5.35
C CYS A 131 9.64 1.46 -6.01
N THR A 132 8.51 0.83 -5.75
CA THR A 132 7.16 1.40 -5.94
C THR A 132 6.26 0.96 -4.79
N LEU A 133 5.12 1.64 -4.66
CA LEU A 133 4.09 1.23 -3.71
C LEU A 133 2.90 0.60 -4.42
N ASP A 134 2.17 -0.23 -3.68
CA ASP A 134 0.85 -0.73 -4.02
C ASP A 134 -0.21 0.37 -3.76
N TYR A 135 -0.15 1.43 -4.55
CA TYR A 135 -1.00 2.64 -4.40
C TYR A 135 -2.51 2.36 -4.46
N GLY A 136 -2.92 1.22 -5.04
CA GLY A 136 -4.31 0.78 -5.09
C GLY A 136 -4.73 -0.15 -3.95
N GLY A 137 -3.81 -0.55 -3.07
CA GLY A 137 -4.03 -1.59 -2.06
C GLY A 137 -4.44 -2.94 -2.66
N LEU A 138 -3.97 -3.25 -3.88
CA LEU A 138 -4.40 -4.40 -4.67
C LEU A 138 -3.78 -5.72 -4.19
N LEU A 139 -2.55 -5.65 -3.68
CA LEU A 139 -1.84 -6.75 -3.03
C LEU A 139 -2.07 -6.72 -1.52
N SER A 140 -1.81 -5.58 -0.88
CA SER A 140 -1.95 -5.43 0.56
C SER A 140 -2.66 -4.12 0.89
N LEU A 141 -3.83 -4.23 1.50
CA LEU A 141 -4.59 -3.08 1.99
C LEU A 141 -4.30 -2.85 3.47
N SER A 142 -3.44 -1.88 3.76
CA SER A 142 -3.26 -1.22 5.06
C SER A 142 -4.49 -0.40 5.43
N LEU A 143 -5.07 -0.65 6.60
CA LEU A 143 -6.34 -0.09 7.07
C LEU A 143 -6.18 1.17 7.95
N HIS A 144 -4.97 1.69 8.09
CA HIS A 144 -4.75 2.93 8.82
C HIS A 144 -5.59 4.09 8.23
N ASN A 145 -6.34 4.76 9.10
CA ASN A 145 -7.33 5.80 8.80
C ASN A 145 -8.56 5.35 7.98
N PHE A 146 -8.79 4.05 7.77
CA PHE A 146 -10.05 3.58 7.22
C PHE A 146 -11.16 3.66 8.27
N LYS A 147 -12.39 3.95 7.82
CA LYS A 147 -13.58 3.96 8.66
C LYS A 147 -13.84 2.56 9.22
N PRO A 148 -14.14 2.42 10.53
CA PRO A 148 -14.30 1.11 11.17
C PRO A 148 -15.64 0.44 10.85
N ALA A 149 -16.65 1.18 10.39
CA ALA A 149 -17.98 0.63 10.13
C ALA A 149 -17.98 -0.25 8.86
N MET A 150 -18.49 -1.48 8.94
CA MET A 150 -18.55 -2.41 7.80
C MET A 150 -19.30 -1.83 6.58
N GLY A 151 -20.28 -0.95 6.78
CA GLY A 151 -20.99 -0.27 5.69
C GLY A 151 -20.09 0.67 4.87
N ASP A 152 -19.07 1.24 5.51
CA ASP A 152 -18.18 2.28 4.96
C ASP A 152 -16.75 1.78 4.71
N SER A 153 -16.49 0.48 4.91
CA SER A 153 -15.19 -0.15 4.61
C SER A 153 -15.10 -0.49 3.11
N PRO A 154 -13.93 -0.41 2.44
CA PRO A 154 -13.81 -0.92 1.08
C PRO A 154 -13.88 -2.46 1.07
N LEU A 155 -13.79 -3.12 2.23
CA LEU A 155 -13.76 -4.57 2.34
C LEU A 155 -15.12 -5.14 2.74
N GLU A 156 -15.46 -6.29 2.16
CA GLU A 156 -16.56 -7.13 2.59
C GLU A 156 -16.19 -8.61 2.45
N VAL A 157 -16.88 -9.50 3.18
CA VAL A 157 -16.69 -10.94 3.04
C VAL A 157 -17.68 -11.47 2.01
N ARG A 158 -17.20 -12.13 0.95
CA ARG A 158 -18.02 -12.80 -0.06
C ARG A 158 -17.79 -14.31 -0.05
N ARG A 159 -18.78 -15.08 -0.48
CA ARG A 159 -18.60 -16.50 -0.83
C ARG A 159 -18.35 -16.64 -2.32
N THR A 160 -17.20 -17.22 -2.67
CA THR A 160 -16.82 -17.54 -4.06
C THR A 160 -16.41 -19.00 -4.11
N GLN A 161 -17.05 -19.79 -5.00
CA GLN A 161 -16.73 -21.22 -5.17
C GLN A 161 -16.73 -22.01 -3.84
N GLY A 162 -17.69 -21.72 -2.96
CA GLY A 162 -17.82 -22.39 -1.66
C GLY A 162 -16.80 -21.95 -0.59
N ARG A 163 -15.93 -20.96 -0.87
CA ARG A 163 -14.97 -20.40 0.08
C ARG A 163 -15.31 -18.95 0.42
N SER A 164 -15.07 -18.56 1.68
CA SER A 164 -15.13 -17.15 2.07
C SER A 164 -13.86 -16.43 1.64
N VAL A 165 -14.01 -15.29 0.99
CA VAL A 165 -12.92 -14.41 0.55
C VAL A 165 -13.20 -12.98 1.01
N VAL A 166 -12.14 -12.20 1.21
CA VAL A 166 -12.24 -10.77 1.44
C VAL A 166 -12.27 -10.08 0.07
N TYR A 167 -13.34 -9.37 -0.22
CA TYR A 167 -13.54 -8.63 -1.47
C TYR A 167 -13.35 -7.14 -1.24
N ASN A 168 -12.53 -6.51 -2.07
CA ASN A 168 -12.31 -5.08 -2.09
C ASN A 168 -13.25 -4.43 -3.11
N ARG A 169 -14.26 -3.73 -2.61
CA ARG A 169 -15.30 -3.02 -3.37
C ARG A 169 -14.73 -1.85 -4.17
N ALA A 170 -13.64 -1.23 -3.71
CA ALA A 170 -13.02 -0.12 -4.44
C ALA A 170 -12.32 -0.60 -5.71
N THR A 171 -11.66 -1.76 -5.64
CA THR A 171 -10.89 -2.33 -6.76
C THR A 171 -11.66 -3.41 -7.54
N GLN A 172 -12.82 -3.81 -7.04
CA GLN A 172 -13.66 -4.90 -7.57
C GLN A 172 -12.91 -6.23 -7.68
N ARG A 173 -12.10 -6.56 -6.66
CA ARG A 173 -11.21 -7.74 -6.65
C ARG A 173 -11.20 -8.45 -5.31
N THR A 174 -10.87 -9.73 -5.32
CA THR A 174 -10.47 -10.42 -4.09
C THR A 174 -9.17 -9.83 -3.57
N GLN A 175 -9.17 -9.41 -2.31
CA GLN A 175 -8.01 -8.86 -1.64
C GLN A 175 -7.01 -9.98 -1.32
N CYS A 176 -5.72 -9.76 -1.60
CA CYS A 176 -4.70 -10.74 -1.24
C CYS A 176 -4.37 -10.67 0.25
N PHE A 177 -4.02 -9.48 0.75
CA PHE A 177 -3.70 -9.27 2.15
C PHE A 177 -4.38 -8.03 2.72
N VAL A 178 -4.74 -8.10 4.00
CA VAL A 178 -5.30 -6.99 4.78
C VAL A 178 -4.42 -6.75 6.00
N HIS A 179 -3.97 -5.51 6.17
CA HIS A 179 -3.13 -5.10 7.27
C HIS A 179 -3.87 -4.13 8.18
N GLY A 180 -4.39 -4.61 9.31
CA GLY A 180 -4.96 -3.77 10.35
C GLY A 180 -3.88 -3.02 11.14
N ASN A 181 -3.31 -1.96 10.56
CA ASN A 181 -2.30 -1.12 11.20
C ASN A 181 -2.91 0.17 11.77
N GLY A 182 -2.18 0.81 12.71
CA GLY A 182 -2.66 2.00 13.41
C GLY A 182 -4.03 1.77 14.08
N ASN A 183 -4.98 2.65 13.76
CA ASN A 183 -6.40 2.61 14.16
C ASN A 183 -7.27 1.66 13.32
N GLY A 184 -6.71 0.94 12.34
CA GLY A 184 -7.41 -0.05 11.51
C GLY A 184 -7.51 -1.46 12.14
N LYS A 185 -7.27 -1.58 13.46
CA LYS A 185 -7.38 -2.83 14.23
C LYS A 185 -8.81 -2.96 14.78
N ALA A 186 -9.77 -3.32 13.93
CA ALA A 186 -11.15 -3.57 14.32
C ALA A 186 -11.54 -5.02 13.99
#